data_AF-A0A7J4RRM6-F1
#
_entry.id   AF-A0A7J4RRM6-F1
#
_cell.length_a   1.000
_cell.length_b   1.000
_cell.length_c   1.000
_cell.angle_alpha   90.00
_cell.angle_beta   90.00
_cell.angle_gamma   90.00
#
_symmetry.space_group_name_H-M   'P 1'
#
loop_
_entity.id
_entity.type
_entity.pdbx_description
1 polymer ?
#
loop_
_entity_poly.entity_id
_entity_poly.type
_entity_poly.pdbx_seq_one_letter_code
_entity_poly.pdbx_strand_id
1 'polypeptide(L)'
;MIKYPIVEIFHSVQGEGFHAGVPHVFIRFGNCNLRCEWCDTDFLQYEELSLDEIIEKVLSFGCKKVIFTGGEPALQDLRTIGSKLKEFGISLSIETNGTIEIDPIIDWICVSPKDQIYPNVTIKQVRGDELKIVYCGQDLSMYDELKSGFVHHYIQPLYLENESVESNGISFQMVEDLVKKSPGWRLSLQTHKWIGVL
;
A
#
# COMPACT_ATOMS: atom_id res chain seq x y z
N MET A 1 -7.59 25.20 10.13
CA MET A 1 -7.48 24.53 8.82
C MET A 1 -7.00 23.11 9.07
N ILE A 2 -7.59 22.12 8.39
CA ILE A 2 -7.16 20.73 8.49
C ILE A 2 -5.75 20.63 7.89
N LYS A 3 -4.87 19.91 8.57
CA LYS A 3 -3.52 19.59 8.11
C LYS A 3 -3.33 18.08 8.10
N TYR A 4 -2.44 17.62 7.24
CA TYR A 4 -2.08 16.23 7.11
C TYR A 4 -0.57 16.08 7.31
N PRO A 5 -0.14 15.05 8.06
CA PRO A 5 1.26 14.68 8.15
C PRO A 5 1.67 14.03 6.82
N ILE A 6 2.51 14.68 6.05
CA ILE A 6 2.96 14.23 4.73
C ILE A 6 4.46 13.99 4.77
N VAL A 7 4.87 12.76 4.51
CA VAL A 7 6.28 12.40 4.30
C VAL A 7 6.72 12.91 2.93
N GLU A 8 5.94 12.60 1.89
CA GLU A 8 6.23 13.04 0.53
C GLU A 8 5.01 12.94 -0.39
N ILE A 9 5.06 13.71 -1.48
CA ILE A 9 4.11 13.62 -2.60
C ILE A 9 4.93 13.63 -3.89
N PHE A 10 4.80 12.57 -4.69
CA PHE A 10 5.56 12.38 -5.92
C PHE A 10 4.75 11.65 -7.00
N HIS A 11 5.20 11.74 -8.25
CA HIS A 11 4.57 11.09 -9.40
C HIS A 11 5.48 10.00 -9.94
N SER A 12 4.96 8.78 -10.01
CA SER A 12 5.70 7.58 -10.42
C SER A 12 4.75 6.55 -11.04
N VAL A 13 5.20 5.31 -11.19
CA VAL A 13 4.35 4.16 -11.54
C VAL A 13 4.14 3.28 -10.30
N GLN A 14 2.93 2.75 -10.13
CA GLN A 14 2.69 1.70 -9.13
C GLN A 14 3.63 0.53 -9.40
N GLY A 15 4.40 0.13 -8.39
CA GLY A 15 5.40 -0.91 -8.52
C GLY A 15 4.91 -2.28 -8.07
N GLU A 16 3.70 -2.38 -7.51
CA GLU A 16 3.17 -3.57 -6.84
C GLU A 16 1.74 -3.91 -7.30
N GLY A 17 1.33 -5.16 -7.09
CA GLY A 17 -0.07 -5.55 -7.16
C GLY A 17 -0.71 -5.49 -8.54
N PHE A 18 -2.02 -5.27 -8.57
CA PHE A 18 -2.81 -5.25 -9.81
C PHE A 18 -2.47 -4.08 -10.73
N HIS A 19 -2.16 -2.93 -10.16
CA HIS A 19 -1.85 -1.71 -10.91
C HIS A 19 -0.35 -1.55 -11.22
N ALA A 20 0.47 -2.57 -11.04
CA ALA A 20 1.89 -2.52 -11.39
C ALA A 20 2.11 -1.98 -12.81
N GLY A 21 2.96 -0.96 -12.95
CA GLY A 21 3.25 -0.22 -14.19
C GLY A 21 2.33 0.97 -14.50
N VAL A 22 1.25 1.18 -13.75
CA VAL A 22 0.28 2.28 -14.00
C VAL A 22 0.74 3.57 -13.32
N PRO A 23 0.79 4.73 -14.04
CA PRO A 23 1.13 6.02 -13.45
C PRO A 23 0.17 6.46 -12.34
N HIS A 24 0.73 6.88 -11.20
CA HIS A 24 0.02 7.38 -10.02
C HIS A 24 0.80 8.52 -9.36
N VAL A 25 0.07 9.49 -8.80
CA VAL A 25 0.62 10.37 -7.77
C VAL A 25 0.47 9.69 -6.42
N PHE A 26 1.58 9.53 -5.72
CA PHE A 26 1.62 8.96 -4.38
C PHE A 26 1.51 10.08 -3.37
N ILE A 27 0.60 9.93 -2.41
CA ILE A 27 0.58 10.74 -1.19
C ILE A 27 0.96 9.81 -0.06
N ARG A 28 2.19 9.96 0.43
CA ARG A 28 2.74 9.19 1.53
C ARG A 28 2.50 9.95 2.82
N PHE A 29 1.55 9.49 3.63
CA PHE A 29 1.27 10.09 4.93
C PHE A 29 2.33 9.70 5.97
N GLY A 30 2.46 10.52 7.01
CA GLY A 30 3.19 10.19 8.22
C GLY A 30 2.31 9.44 9.22
N ASN A 31 2.94 8.92 10.27
CA ASN A 31 2.34 8.13 11.35
C ASN A 31 1.72 6.80 10.92
N CYS A 32 2.11 5.72 11.58
CA CYS A 32 1.47 4.42 11.48
C CYS A 32 0.97 3.97 12.85
N ASN A 33 -0.02 3.08 12.90
CA ASN A 33 -0.43 2.39 14.13
C ASN A 33 0.34 1.07 14.37
N LEU A 34 1.20 0.67 13.43
CA LEU A 34 2.12 -0.47 13.53
C LEU A 34 3.58 -0.01 13.36
N ARG A 35 4.55 -0.87 13.68
CA ARG A 35 6.00 -0.55 13.66
C ARG A 35 6.81 -1.72 13.10
N CYS A 36 6.45 -2.18 11.89
CA CYS A 36 7.03 -3.39 11.30
C CYS A 36 8.56 -3.25 11.25
N GLU A 37 9.30 -4.28 11.70
CA GLU A 37 10.77 -4.24 11.79
C GLU A 37 11.44 -4.05 10.42
N TRP A 38 10.75 -4.45 9.36
CA TRP A 38 11.19 -4.38 7.96
C TRP A 38 10.48 -3.26 7.18
N CYS A 39 9.89 -2.28 7.86
CA CYS A 39 9.27 -1.14 7.17
C CYS A 39 10.33 -0.30 6.45
N ASP A 40 10.10 -0.04 5.16
CA ASP A 40 11.01 0.70 4.27
C ASP A 40 10.78 2.23 4.28
N THR A 41 9.83 2.70 5.09
CA THR A 41 9.38 4.09 5.13
C THR A 41 9.60 4.69 6.52
N ASP A 42 10.36 5.78 6.62
CA ASP A 42 10.41 6.60 7.84
C ASP A 42 9.16 7.49 7.93
N PHE A 43 8.10 6.97 8.55
CA PHE A 43 6.84 7.69 8.75
C PHE A 43 6.86 8.63 9.99
N LEU A 44 8.00 8.80 10.67
CA LEU A 44 8.15 9.72 11.81
C LEU A 44 8.71 11.08 11.38
N GLN A 45 9.32 11.16 10.20
CA GLN A 45 9.78 12.41 9.60
C GLN A 45 8.78 12.87 8.53
N TYR A 46 8.01 13.91 8.84
CA TYR A 46 6.99 14.45 7.95
C TYR A 46 6.80 15.95 8.16
N GLU A 47 6.18 16.60 7.18
CA GLU A 47 5.71 17.98 7.25
C GLU A 47 4.19 18.04 7.38
N GLU A 48 3.68 19.08 8.04
CA GLU A 48 2.24 19.31 8.18
C GLU A 48 1.74 20.21 7.06
N LEU A 49 1.20 19.61 6.00
CA LEU A 49 0.67 20.31 4.84
C LEU A 49 -0.84 20.55 4.98
N SER A 50 -1.29 21.72 4.56
CA SER A 50 -2.72 22.01 4.43
C SER A 50 -3.33 21.26 3.25
N LEU A 51 -4.66 21.12 3.26
CA LEU A 51 -5.40 20.54 2.15
C LEU A 51 -5.06 21.23 0.81
N ASP A 52 -5.05 22.56 0.76
CA ASP A 52 -4.83 23.29 -0.49
C ASP A 52 -3.42 23.06 -1.06
N GLU A 53 -2.40 23.03 -0.20
CA GLU A 53 -1.01 22.72 -0.60
C GLU A 53 -0.90 21.31 -1.22
N ILE A 54 -1.60 20.34 -0.63
CA ILE A 54 -1.62 18.96 -1.15
C ILE A 54 -2.31 18.91 -2.51
N ILE A 55 -3.48 19.54 -2.63
CA ILE A 55 -4.25 19.55 -3.89
C ILE A 55 -3.46 20.25 -5.00
N GLU A 56 -2.87 21.41 -4.73
CA GLU A 56 -2.05 22.14 -5.69
C GLU A 56 -0.88 21.28 -6.18
N LYS A 57 -0.16 20.64 -5.26
CA LYS A 57 0.97 19.77 -5.60
C LYS A 57 0.53 18.57 -6.43
N VAL A 58 -0.56 17.88 -6.05
CA VAL A 58 -1.09 16.74 -6.81
C VAL A 58 -1.49 17.15 -8.23
N LEU A 59 -2.19 18.28 -8.39
CA LEU A 59 -2.64 18.76 -9.70
C LEU A 59 -1.48 19.16 -10.61
N SER A 60 -0.36 19.63 -10.04
CA SER A 60 0.83 20.01 -10.81
C SER A 60 1.42 18.86 -11.63
N PHE A 61 1.18 17.60 -11.25
CA PHE A 61 1.67 16.42 -11.97
C PHE A 61 0.83 16.04 -13.19
N GLY A 62 -0.39 16.58 -13.34
CA GLY A 62 -1.28 16.26 -14.46
C GLY A 62 -1.80 14.82 -14.50
N CYS A 63 -1.62 14.05 -13.43
CA CYS A 63 -2.09 12.67 -13.32
C CYS A 63 -3.50 12.60 -12.70
N LYS A 64 -4.35 11.72 -13.24
CA LYS A 64 -5.73 11.50 -12.77
C LYS A 64 -5.89 10.31 -11.82
N LYS A 65 -4.78 9.74 -11.35
CA LYS A 65 -4.79 8.66 -10.37
C LYS A 65 -3.91 9.05 -9.19
N VAL A 66 -4.47 8.93 -8.00
CA VAL A 66 -3.77 9.16 -6.73
C VAL A 66 -3.85 7.89 -5.91
N ILE A 67 -2.75 7.54 -5.25
CA ILE A 67 -2.71 6.48 -4.25
C ILE A 67 -2.31 7.05 -2.90
N PHE A 68 -3.15 6.79 -1.90
CA PHE A 68 -2.89 7.07 -0.50
C PHE A 68 -2.11 5.90 0.09
N THR A 69 -0.95 6.19 0.66
CA THR A 69 -0.04 5.21 1.27
C THR A 69 0.69 5.86 2.43
N GLY A 70 1.67 5.18 3.02
CA GLY A 70 2.62 5.80 3.93
C GLY A 70 2.05 6.08 5.30
N GLY A 71 2.86 5.77 6.31
CA GLY A 71 2.29 5.51 7.61
C GLY A 71 1.14 4.51 7.47
N GLU A 72 0.07 4.70 8.23
CA GLU A 72 -1.24 4.10 7.92
C GLU A 72 -2.17 5.21 7.41
N PRO A 73 -2.50 5.25 6.10
CA PRO A 73 -3.33 6.32 5.55
C PRO A 73 -4.74 6.38 6.16
N ALA A 74 -5.29 5.25 6.61
CA ALA A 74 -6.63 5.21 7.22
C ALA A 74 -6.70 5.91 8.60
N LEU A 75 -5.57 6.37 9.15
CA LEU A 75 -5.55 7.24 10.34
C LEU A 75 -5.99 8.68 10.02
N GLN A 76 -5.99 9.07 8.74
CA GLN A 76 -6.22 10.43 8.29
C GLN A 76 -7.69 10.66 7.88
N ASP A 77 -8.12 11.91 7.80
CA ASP A 77 -9.42 12.27 7.23
C ASP A 77 -9.39 12.14 5.69
N LEU A 78 -9.57 10.90 5.21
CA LEU A 78 -9.57 10.55 3.79
C LEU A 78 -10.76 11.13 3.04
N ARG A 79 -11.90 11.33 3.72
CA ARG A 79 -13.12 11.86 3.09
C ARG A 79 -12.92 13.28 2.61
N THR A 80 -12.34 14.14 3.44
CA THR A 80 -12.14 15.56 3.09
C THR A 80 -11.17 15.71 1.93
N ILE A 81 -9.97 15.13 2.02
CA ILE A 81 -8.97 15.18 0.94
C ILE A 81 -9.46 14.46 -0.32
N GLY A 82 -10.08 13.29 -0.17
CA GLY A 82 -10.57 12.50 -1.28
C GLY A 82 -11.71 13.19 -2.04
N SER A 83 -12.65 13.81 -1.33
CA SER A 83 -13.73 14.59 -1.96
C SER A 83 -13.16 15.73 -2.78
N LYS A 84 -12.16 16.44 -2.25
CA LYS A 84 -11.53 17.55 -2.95
C LYS A 84 -10.78 17.11 -4.21
N LEU A 85 -10.06 15.99 -4.16
CA LEU A 85 -9.40 15.42 -5.34
C LEU A 85 -10.41 14.96 -6.40
N LYS A 86 -11.54 14.36 -5.99
CA LYS A 86 -12.60 13.91 -6.90
C LYS A 86 -13.28 15.04 -7.65
N GLU A 87 -13.34 16.26 -7.11
CA GLU A 87 -13.81 17.45 -7.86
C GLU A 87 -13.00 17.67 -9.16
N PHE A 88 -11.74 17.21 -9.20
CA PHE A 88 -10.86 17.31 -10.37
C PHE A 88 -10.85 16.02 -11.22
N GLY A 89 -11.77 15.08 -10.98
CA GLY A 89 -11.86 13.82 -11.70
C GLY A 89 -10.71 12.85 -11.43
N ILE A 90 -10.10 12.94 -10.24
CA ILE A 90 -9.03 12.04 -9.80
C ILE A 90 -9.64 10.76 -9.21
N SER A 91 -9.14 9.61 -9.65
CA SER A 91 -9.44 8.29 -9.05
C SER A 91 -8.49 8.00 -7.89
N LEU A 92 -9.03 7.41 -6.81
CA LEU A 92 -8.32 7.22 -5.55
C LEU A 92 -8.10 5.73 -5.26
N SER A 93 -6.86 5.36 -5.02
CA SER A 93 -6.46 4.06 -4.49
C SER A 93 -5.91 4.21 -3.06
N ILE A 94 -5.90 3.13 -2.28
CA ILE A 94 -5.24 3.09 -0.97
C ILE A 94 -4.43 1.81 -0.78
N GLU A 95 -3.28 1.93 -0.13
CA GLU A 95 -2.49 0.83 0.43
C GLU A 95 -2.59 0.91 1.96
N THR A 96 -3.27 -0.03 2.60
CA THR A 96 -3.52 -0.02 4.05
C THR A 96 -3.08 -1.34 4.70
N ASN A 97 -2.73 -1.29 5.99
CA ASN A 97 -2.54 -2.49 6.80
C ASN A 97 -3.86 -3.19 7.19
N GLY A 98 -5.02 -2.58 6.90
CA GLY A 98 -6.35 -3.16 7.08
C GLY A 98 -6.91 -3.12 8.50
N THR A 99 -6.21 -2.50 9.45
CA THR A 99 -6.63 -2.43 10.86
C THR A 99 -7.72 -1.39 11.15
N ILE A 100 -8.07 -0.60 10.15
CA ILE A 100 -9.10 0.44 10.16
C ILE A 100 -9.96 0.23 8.91
N GLU A 101 -11.28 0.38 9.05
CA GLU A 101 -12.20 0.34 7.91
C GLU A 101 -11.99 1.58 7.03
N ILE A 102 -11.99 1.38 5.72
CA ILE A 102 -11.68 2.40 4.74
C ILE A 102 -12.93 3.18 4.36
N ASP A 103 -12.79 4.50 4.24
CA ASP A 103 -13.87 5.37 3.79
C ASP A 103 -14.29 5.01 2.34
N PRO A 104 -15.61 4.90 2.04
CA PRO A 104 -16.11 4.61 0.69
C PRO A 104 -15.75 5.63 -0.40
N ILE A 105 -15.10 6.75 -0.06
CA ILE A 105 -14.51 7.68 -1.03
C ILE A 105 -13.41 7.02 -1.87
N ILE A 106 -12.79 5.94 -1.41
CA ILE A 106 -11.72 5.24 -2.12
C ILE A 106 -12.30 4.33 -3.21
N ASP A 107 -11.73 4.41 -4.42
CA ASP A 107 -12.18 3.63 -5.58
C ASP A 107 -11.50 2.25 -5.67
N TRP A 108 -10.29 2.11 -5.11
CA TRP A 108 -9.53 0.87 -5.11
C TRP A 108 -8.84 0.63 -3.76
N ILE A 109 -9.17 -0.48 -3.10
CA ILE A 109 -8.67 -0.85 -1.77
C ILE A 109 -7.70 -2.01 -1.87
N CYS A 110 -6.42 -1.74 -1.60
CA CYS A 110 -5.41 -2.75 -1.36
C CYS A 110 -5.15 -2.92 0.14
N VAL A 111 -5.41 -4.11 0.66
CA VAL A 111 -5.11 -4.48 2.05
C VAL A 111 -3.89 -5.38 2.09
N SER A 112 -2.88 -4.96 2.86
CA SER A 112 -1.70 -5.75 3.16
C SER A 112 -1.64 -6.03 4.67
N PRO A 113 -2.22 -7.14 5.14
CA PRO A 113 -2.26 -7.45 6.56
C PRO A 113 -0.85 -7.68 7.12
N LYS A 114 -0.71 -7.46 8.43
CA LYS A 114 0.54 -7.59 9.19
C LYS A 114 0.37 -8.51 10.40
N ASP A 115 -0.70 -9.29 10.44
CA ASP A 115 -1.06 -10.24 11.51
C ASP A 115 -0.08 -11.42 11.65
N GLN A 116 0.72 -11.70 10.63
CA GLN A 116 1.84 -12.65 10.68
C GLN A 116 2.99 -12.21 11.59
N ILE A 117 3.14 -10.89 11.81
CA ILE A 117 4.12 -10.31 12.75
C ILE A 117 3.44 -9.67 13.98
N TYR A 118 2.16 -9.31 13.87
CA TYR A 118 1.35 -8.75 14.95
C TYR A 118 0.12 -9.63 15.20
N PRO A 119 0.25 -10.81 15.85
CA PRO A 119 -0.84 -11.78 15.99
C PRO A 119 -2.05 -11.27 16.79
N ASN A 120 -1.90 -10.19 17.56
CA ASN A 120 -2.97 -9.58 18.34
C ASN A 120 -3.71 -8.47 17.59
N VAL A 121 -3.30 -8.15 16.37
CA VAL A 121 -3.96 -7.14 15.54
C VAL A 121 -5.14 -7.78 14.80
N THR A 122 -6.29 -7.13 14.88
CA THR A 122 -7.48 -7.53 14.13
C THR A 122 -7.55 -6.77 12.82
N ILE A 123 -7.67 -7.51 11.71
CA ILE A 123 -7.97 -6.94 10.40
C ILE A 123 -9.46 -6.56 10.37
N LYS A 124 -9.76 -5.28 10.22
CA LYS A 124 -11.13 -4.74 10.17
C LYS A 124 -11.62 -4.55 8.75
N GLN A 125 -10.75 -4.12 7.83
CA GLN A 125 -11.06 -4.05 6.42
C GLN A 125 -10.99 -5.46 5.81
N VAL A 126 -12.11 -6.18 5.87
CA VAL A 126 -12.20 -7.58 5.43
C VAL A 126 -12.71 -7.74 3.99
N ARG A 127 -12.92 -6.63 3.27
CA ARG A 127 -13.33 -6.62 1.86
C ARG A 127 -12.56 -5.57 1.08
N GLY A 128 -12.42 -5.75 -0.21
CA GLY A 128 -11.77 -4.77 -1.07
C GLY A 128 -11.45 -5.35 -2.44
N ASP A 129 -10.58 -4.66 -3.17
CA ASP A 129 -10.20 -5.07 -4.51
C ASP A 129 -9.03 -6.04 -4.47
N GLU A 130 -8.03 -5.74 -3.63
CA GLU A 130 -6.75 -6.44 -3.59
C GLU A 130 -6.33 -6.83 -2.16
N LEU A 131 -6.07 -8.12 -1.96
CA LEU A 131 -5.36 -8.64 -0.80
C LEU A 131 -3.91 -8.96 -1.21
N LYS A 132 -2.96 -8.20 -0.67
CA LYS A 132 -1.53 -8.33 -0.98
C LYS A 132 -0.74 -8.64 0.28
N ILE A 133 -0.47 -9.91 0.52
CA ILE A 133 0.25 -10.35 1.72
C ILE A 133 1.75 -10.29 1.50
N VAL A 134 2.49 -9.82 2.51
CA VAL A 134 3.96 -9.95 2.52
C VAL A 134 4.32 -11.30 3.11
N TYR A 135 5.08 -12.10 2.37
CA TYR A 135 5.49 -13.44 2.79
C TYR A 135 6.75 -13.37 3.67
N CYS A 136 6.59 -13.78 4.92
CA CYS A 136 7.61 -13.86 5.95
C CYS A 136 7.81 -15.32 6.42
N GLY A 137 7.29 -16.31 5.69
CA GLY A 137 7.37 -17.73 6.06
C GLY A 137 6.12 -18.28 6.77
N GLN A 138 5.07 -17.48 6.92
CA GLN A 138 3.81 -17.89 7.54
C GLN A 138 3.00 -18.87 6.67
N ASP A 139 2.11 -19.64 7.30
CA ASP A 139 1.13 -20.47 6.59
C ASP A 139 0.08 -19.59 5.89
N LEU A 140 -0.20 -19.86 4.62
CA LEU A 140 -1.19 -19.10 3.84
C LEU A 140 -2.63 -19.32 4.31
N SER A 141 -2.92 -20.43 5.01
CA SER A 141 -4.27 -20.76 5.48
C SER A 141 -4.81 -19.72 6.46
N MET A 142 -3.94 -18.92 7.09
CA MET A 142 -4.36 -17.81 7.96
C MET A 142 -5.19 -16.76 7.21
N TYR A 143 -5.06 -16.70 5.88
CA TYR A 143 -5.78 -15.74 5.05
C TYR A 143 -7.00 -16.34 4.35
N ASP A 144 -7.34 -17.62 4.55
CA ASP A 144 -8.41 -18.29 3.78
C ASP A 144 -9.77 -17.59 3.92
N GLU A 145 -10.14 -17.18 5.14
CA GLU A 145 -11.38 -16.43 5.39
C GLU A 145 -11.30 -15.03 4.77
N LEU A 146 -10.19 -14.33 4.97
CA LEU A 146 -9.98 -12.96 4.49
C LEU A 146 -10.00 -12.90 2.96
N LYS A 147 -9.39 -13.89 2.29
CA LYS A 147 -9.27 -14.02 0.84
C LYS A 147 -10.63 -13.92 0.14
N SER A 148 -11.69 -14.45 0.75
CA SER A 148 -13.05 -14.43 0.20
C SER A 148 -13.63 -13.01 0.02
N GLY A 149 -13.12 -12.02 0.76
CA GLY A 149 -13.56 -10.64 0.68
C GLY A 149 -12.89 -9.81 -0.41
N PHE A 150 -11.89 -10.36 -1.11
CA PHE A 150 -11.09 -9.63 -2.10
C PHE A 150 -11.17 -10.27 -3.48
N VAL A 151 -11.11 -9.43 -4.52
CA VAL A 151 -11.17 -9.87 -5.93
C VAL A 151 -9.82 -10.41 -6.39
N HIS A 152 -8.74 -9.81 -5.92
CA HIS A 152 -7.38 -10.10 -6.32
C HIS A 152 -6.54 -10.52 -5.13
N HIS A 153 -5.73 -11.57 -5.30
CA HIS A 153 -4.88 -12.13 -4.24
C HIS A 153 -3.43 -12.17 -4.71
N TYR A 154 -2.55 -11.56 -3.94
CA TYR A 154 -1.12 -11.46 -4.23
C TYR A 154 -0.26 -11.88 -3.05
N ILE A 155 0.81 -12.61 -3.34
CA ILE A 155 1.90 -12.87 -2.42
C ILE A 155 3.08 -12.02 -2.87
N GLN A 156 3.54 -11.17 -1.98
CA GLN A 156 4.70 -10.30 -2.16
C GLN A 156 5.87 -10.86 -1.36
N PRO A 157 7.03 -11.14 -1.98
CA PRO A 157 8.22 -11.47 -1.23
C PRO A 157 8.64 -10.27 -0.37
N LEU A 158 9.07 -10.55 0.86
CA LEU A 158 9.69 -9.54 1.71
C LEU A 158 10.98 -9.04 1.03
N TYR A 159 11.08 -7.73 0.84
CA TYR A 159 12.30 -7.07 0.40
C TYR A 159 12.99 -6.40 1.57
N LEU A 160 14.27 -6.68 1.76
CA LEU A 160 15.10 -6.11 2.82
C LEU A 160 16.08 -5.10 2.21
N GLU A 161 15.95 -3.83 2.59
CA GLU A 161 16.77 -2.71 2.06
C GLU A 161 18.25 -2.84 2.38
N ASN A 162 18.61 -3.58 3.44
CA ASN A 162 19.98 -3.83 3.86
C ASN A 162 20.61 -5.05 3.16
N GLU A 163 19.86 -5.77 2.32
CA GLU A 163 20.29 -6.96 1.60
C GLU A 163 20.55 -6.65 0.12
N SER A 164 21.38 -7.47 -0.54
CA SER A 164 21.65 -7.29 -1.98
C SER A 164 20.44 -7.69 -2.84
N VAL A 165 20.46 -7.27 -4.11
CA VAL A 165 19.44 -7.68 -5.10
C VAL A 165 19.43 -9.19 -5.27
N GLU A 166 20.60 -9.84 -5.28
CA GLU A 166 20.74 -11.29 -5.37
C GLU A 166 20.17 -11.99 -4.13
N SER A 167 20.44 -11.47 -2.93
CA SER A 167 19.92 -11.99 -1.66
C SER A 167 18.39 -11.94 -1.63
N ASN A 168 17.81 -10.78 -1.96
CA ASN A 168 16.36 -10.62 -2.11
C ASN A 168 15.80 -11.54 -3.22
N GLY A 169 16.54 -11.72 -4.32
CA GLY A 169 16.14 -12.60 -5.43
C GLY A 169 15.93 -14.07 -5.04
N ILE A 170 16.59 -14.56 -3.99
CA ILE A 170 16.34 -15.92 -3.45
C ILE A 170 14.93 -16.01 -2.86
N SER A 171 14.53 -15.02 -2.05
CA SER A 171 13.17 -14.93 -1.48
C SER A 171 12.11 -14.88 -2.59
N PHE A 172 12.43 -14.26 -3.73
CA PHE A 172 11.52 -14.11 -4.85
C PHE A 172 11.25 -15.45 -5.52
N GLN A 173 12.29 -16.28 -5.70
CA GLN A 173 12.15 -17.65 -6.21
C GLN A 173 11.33 -18.52 -5.25
N MET A 174 11.54 -18.39 -3.94
CA MET A 174 10.75 -19.11 -2.94
C MET A 174 9.25 -18.77 -3.03
N VAL A 175 8.92 -17.48 -3.19
CA VAL A 175 7.53 -17.03 -3.34
C VAL A 175 6.94 -17.42 -4.69
N GLU A 176 7.72 -17.42 -5.77
CA GLU A 176 7.29 -17.95 -7.07
C GLU A 176 6.86 -19.42 -6.98
N ASP A 177 7.67 -20.25 -6.33
CA ASP A 177 7.38 -21.67 -6.12
C ASP A 177 6.16 -21.88 -5.21
N LEU A 178 5.96 -21.01 -4.22
CA LEU A 178 4.78 -21.01 -3.36
C LEU A 178 3.51 -20.66 -4.16
N VAL A 179 3.55 -19.62 -4.99
CA VAL A 179 2.43 -19.21 -5.84
C VAL A 179 2.02 -20.34 -6.80
N LYS A 180 2.99 -21.05 -7.40
CA LYS A 180 2.71 -22.23 -8.25
C LYS A 180 1.95 -23.35 -7.54
N LYS A 181 2.11 -23.46 -6.23
CA LYS A 181 1.45 -24.47 -5.39
C LYS A 181 0.17 -23.96 -4.73
N SER A 182 -0.17 -22.68 -4.90
CA SER A 182 -1.25 -22.00 -4.18
C SER A 182 -2.26 -21.38 -5.16
N PRO A 183 -3.22 -22.17 -5.70
CA PRO A 183 -4.16 -21.70 -6.70
C PRO A 183 -4.92 -20.43 -6.27
N GLY A 184 -5.05 -19.49 -7.21
CA GLY A 184 -5.73 -18.21 -7.00
C GLY A 184 -4.84 -17.10 -6.43
N TRP A 185 -3.64 -17.42 -5.95
CA TRP A 185 -2.63 -16.42 -5.62
C TRP A 185 -1.80 -16.05 -6.85
N ARG A 186 -1.30 -14.81 -6.87
CA ARG A 186 -0.36 -14.31 -7.88
C ARG A 186 0.86 -13.71 -7.21
N LEU A 187 1.98 -13.66 -7.93
CA LEU A 187 3.18 -12.99 -7.45
C LEU A 187 3.04 -11.47 -7.63
N SER A 188 3.31 -10.70 -6.57
CA SER A 188 3.49 -9.24 -6.63
C SER A 188 4.95 -8.92 -6.34
N LEU A 189 5.67 -8.36 -7.30
CA LEU A 189 7.04 -7.88 -7.08
C LEU A 189 7.01 -6.40 -6.70
N GLN A 190 8.05 -5.93 -6.01
CA GLN A 190 8.25 -4.52 -5.73
C GLN A 190 9.12 -3.89 -6.83
N THR A 191 8.59 -3.79 -8.04
CA THR A 191 9.41 -3.48 -9.24
C THR A 191 10.09 -2.12 -9.17
N HIS A 192 9.51 -1.17 -8.43
CA HIS A 192 10.04 0.17 -8.21
C HIS A 192 11.45 0.15 -7.56
N LYS A 193 11.72 -0.83 -6.68
CA LYS A 193 13.05 -1.04 -6.05
C LYS A 193 14.16 -1.31 -7.08
N TRP A 194 13.83 -1.92 -8.21
CA TRP A 194 14.81 -2.30 -9.25
C TRP A 194 14.97 -1.29 -10.36
N ILE A 195 13.90 -0.57 -10.70
CA ILE A 195 13.96 0.50 -11.70
C ILE A 195 14.50 1.81 -11.13
N GLY A 196 14.72 1.87 -9.81
CA GLY A 196 15.33 3.03 -9.14
C GLY A 196 14.39 4.24 -9.08
N VAL A 197 13.09 3.99 -8.92
CA VAL A 197 12.07 5.04 -8.73
C VAL A 197 11.43 4.91 -7.36
N LEU A 198 11.01 6.04 -6.81
CA LEU A 198 10.17 6.11 -5.63
C LEU A 198 8.72 5.72 -5.98
#